data_AF-A0A4Q0PFI4-F1
#
_entry.id   AF-A0A4Q0PFI4-F1
#
_cell.length_a   1.000
_cell.length_b   1.000
_cell.length_c   1.000
_cell.angle_alpha   90.00
_cell.angle_beta   90.00
_cell.angle_gamma   90.00
#
_symmetry.space_group_name_H-M   'P 1'
#
loop_
_entity.id
_entity.type
_entity.pdbx_description
1 polymer ?
#
loop_
_entity_poly.entity_id
_entity_poly.type
_entity_poly.pdbx_seq_one_letter_code
_entity_poly.pdbx_strand_id
1 'polypeptide(L)'
;MKQINKNILVFLGCLLLSAVVWAQEKTVTGTVTDPQGMPLPGVNVLVQGTTSGTQTDFDGNFQIQASEGAVLVFSYVGMKSISQPITGANTYSITMEEDSAVLDEVVLVGYGTQKKIKHHHCRCYNGHRNFKSATYQ
;
A
#
# COMPACT_ATOMS: atom_id res chain seq x y z
N MET A 1 -56.92 -19.56 -0.55
CA MET A 1 -55.57 -19.43 -1.16
C MET A 1 -55.35 -17.96 -1.49
N LYS A 2 -54.46 -17.27 -0.78
CA LYS A 2 -54.20 -15.82 -0.96
C LYS A 2 -53.46 -15.62 -2.28
N GLN A 3 -54.07 -14.90 -3.22
CA GLN A 3 -53.44 -14.52 -4.48
C GLN A 3 -52.28 -13.57 -4.17
N ILE A 4 -51.05 -14.01 -4.43
CA ILE A 4 -49.84 -13.19 -4.29
C ILE A 4 -49.78 -12.31 -5.54
N ASN A 5 -49.74 -10.99 -5.35
CA ASN A 5 -49.76 -10.02 -6.43
C ASN A 5 -48.55 -10.23 -7.36
N LYS A 6 -48.81 -10.51 -8.64
CA LYS A 6 -47.77 -10.75 -9.67
C LYS A 6 -46.67 -9.67 -9.67
N ASN A 7 -47.04 -8.42 -9.37
CA ASN A 7 -46.11 -7.29 -9.30
C ASN A 7 -45.13 -7.40 -8.12
N ILE A 8 -45.55 -7.96 -6.98
CA ILE A 8 -44.66 -8.22 -5.83
C ILE A 8 -43.65 -9.31 -6.17
N LEU A 9 -44.05 -10.34 -6.93
CA LEU A 9 -43.16 -11.41 -7.36
C LEU A 9 -42.07 -10.88 -8.32
N VAL A 10 -42.44 -9.97 -9.22
CA VAL A 10 -41.50 -9.33 -10.17
C VAL A 10 -40.54 -8.37 -9.45
N PHE A 11 -41.04 -7.60 -8.46
CA PHE A 11 -40.22 -6.66 -7.69
C PHE A 11 -39.20 -7.39 -6.80
N LEU A 12 -39.60 -8.49 -6.17
CA LEU A 12 -38.71 -9.32 -5.35
C LEU A 12 -37.64 -10.03 -6.20
N GLY A 13 -37.99 -10.47 -7.41
CA GLY A 13 -37.03 -11.05 -8.36
C GLY A 13 -35.99 -10.05 -8.86
N CYS A 14 -36.40 -8.81 -9.14
CA CYS A 14 -35.50 -7.75 -9.61
C CYS A 14 -34.51 -7.28 -8.53
N LEU A 15 -34.96 -7.24 -7.27
CA LEU A 15 -34.10 -6.92 -6.12
C LEU A 15 -32.98 -7.95 -5.93
N LEU A 16 -33.29 -9.24 -6.12
CA LEU A 16 -32.31 -10.33 -6.02
C LEU A 16 -31.28 -10.33 -7.15
N LEU A 17 -31.63 -9.84 -8.34
CA LEU A 17 -30.71 -9.75 -9.49
C LEU A 17 -29.65 -8.65 -9.35
N SER A 18 -29.95 -7.57 -8.63
CA SER A 18 -29.04 -6.43 -8.43
C SER A 18 -27.84 -6.73 -7.51
N ALA A 19 -27.97 -7.72 -6.62
CA ALA A 19 -26.94 -8.06 -5.64
C ALA A 19 -25.74 -8.84 -6.22
N VAL A 20 -25.87 -9.41 -7.43
CA VAL A 20 -24.87 -10.34 -8.00
C VAL A 20 -23.80 -9.61 -8.84
N VAL A 21 -23.96 -8.31 -9.10
CA VAL A 21 -23.12 -7.56 -10.06
C VAL A 21 -21.75 -7.15 -9.48
N TRP A 22 -21.56 -7.21 -8.16
CA TRP A 22 -20.40 -6.60 -7.48
C TRP A 22 -19.21 -7.55 -7.21
N ALA A 23 -19.24 -8.80 -7.69
CA ALA A 23 -18.26 -9.83 -7.32
C ALA A 23 -17.75 -10.65 -8.52
N GLN A 24 -17.34 -9.99 -9.61
CA GLN A 24 -16.63 -10.68 -10.70
C GLN A 24 -15.13 -10.74 -10.39
N GLU A 25 -14.75 -11.66 -9.49
CA GLU A 25 -13.36 -12.04 -9.34
C GLU A 25 -12.94 -12.92 -10.52
N LYS A 26 -11.90 -12.50 -11.23
CA LYS A 26 -11.31 -13.26 -12.33
C LYS A 26 -10.01 -13.89 -11.86
N THR A 27 -9.77 -15.13 -12.27
CA THR A 27 -8.45 -15.75 -12.17
C THR A 27 -7.53 -15.18 -13.22
N VAL A 28 -6.56 -14.38 -12.79
CA VAL A 28 -5.47 -13.86 -13.61
C VAL A 28 -4.28 -14.79 -13.48
N THR A 29 -3.77 -15.25 -14.61
CA THR A 29 -2.55 -16.06 -14.68
C THR A 29 -1.49 -15.32 -15.48
N GLY A 30 -0.24 -15.73 -15.32
CA GLY A 30 0.82 -15.13 -16.09
C GLY A 30 2.19 -15.66 -15.74
N THR A 31 3.18 -15.14 -16.44
CA THR A 31 4.59 -15.45 -16.24
C THR A 31 5.37 -14.18 -15.97
N VAL A 32 6.34 -14.27 -15.07
CA VAL A 32 7.28 -13.18 -14.77
C VAL A 32 8.68 -13.60 -15.18
N THR A 33 9.32 -12.78 -16.01
CA THR A 33 10.68 -13.01 -16.51
C THR A 33 11.58 -11.82 -16.26
N ASP A 34 12.88 -12.05 -16.34
CA ASP A 34 13.91 -11.00 -16.38
C ASP A 34 14.08 -10.43 -17.82
N PRO A 35 14.91 -9.38 -18.00
CA PRO A 35 15.20 -8.82 -19.32
C PRO A 35 15.92 -9.78 -20.28
N GLN A 36 16.54 -10.84 -19.75
CA GLN A 36 17.23 -11.89 -20.49
C GLN A 36 16.27 -13.04 -20.88
N GLY A 37 15.01 -12.99 -20.46
CA GLY A 37 13.97 -13.98 -20.74
C GLY A 37 13.98 -15.19 -19.80
N MET A 38 14.74 -15.17 -18.72
CA MET A 38 14.71 -16.23 -17.70
C MET A 38 13.51 -16.03 -16.74
N PRO A 39 12.81 -17.10 -16.36
CA PRO A 39 11.72 -17.02 -15.40
C PRO A 39 12.22 -16.62 -14.01
N LEU A 40 11.45 -15.78 -13.32
CA LEU A 40 11.79 -15.28 -11.99
C LEU A 40 10.91 -15.93 -10.91
N PRO A 41 11.48 -16.84 -10.09
CA PRO A 41 10.77 -17.44 -8.97
C PRO A 41 10.76 -16.54 -7.72
N GLY A 42 9.68 -16.60 -6.93
CA GLY A 42 9.55 -15.85 -5.67
C GLY A 42 9.26 -14.36 -5.83
N VAL A 43 8.80 -13.92 -7.00
CA VAL A 43 8.28 -12.56 -7.21
C VAL A 43 6.98 -12.40 -6.44
N ASN A 44 6.87 -11.36 -5.64
CA ASN A 44 5.66 -11.04 -4.89
C ASN A 44 4.69 -10.25 -5.76
N VAL A 45 3.49 -10.78 -5.95
CA VAL A 45 2.41 -10.24 -6.78
C VAL A 45 1.25 -9.85 -5.87
N LEU A 46 0.99 -8.55 -5.72
CA LEU A 46 -0.04 -8.02 -4.81
C LEU A 46 -1.11 -7.24 -5.59
N VAL A 47 -2.38 -7.41 -5.25
CA VAL A 47 -3.44 -6.51 -5.77
C VAL A 47 -3.43 -5.22 -4.96
N GLN A 48 -3.20 -4.09 -5.64
CA GLN A 48 -3.06 -2.77 -5.02
C GLN A 48 -4.28 -2.43 -4.13
N GLY A 49 -4.01 -1.99 -2.90
CA GLY A 49 -5.05 -1.61 -1.94
C GLY A 49 -5.70 -2.79 -1.20
N THR A 50 -5.26 -4.02 -1.45
CA THR A 50 -5.75 -5.21 -0.75
C THR A 50 -4.60 -5.96 -0.08
N THR A 51 -4.93 -6.95 0.75
CA THR A 51 -3.98 -7.92 1.31
C THR A 51 -3.89 -9.20 0.47
N SER A 52 -4.59 -9.25 -0.67
CA SER A 52 -4.60 -10.39 -1.56
C SER A 52 -3.35 -10.36 -2.43
N GLY A 53 -2.48 -11.34 -2.24
CA GLY A 53 -1.25 -11.49 -3.00
C GLY A 53 -0.87 -12.95 -3.16
N THR A 54 0.05 -13.20 -4.09
CA THR A 54 0.62 -14.51 -4.38
C THR A 54 2.11 -14.37 -4.70
N GLN A 55 2.83 -15.48 -4.78
CA GLN A 55 4.22 -15.50 -5.24
C GLN A 55 4.36 -16.35 -6.49
N THR A 56 5.33 -16.02 -7.34
CA THR A 56 5.64 -16.85 -8.52
C THR A 56 6.29 -18.19 -8.13
N ASP A 57 5.98 -19.23 -8.89
CA ASP A 57 6.57 -20.57 -8.76
C ASP A 57 7.98 -20.67 -9.38
N PHE A 58 8.56 -21.89 -9.40
CA PHE A 58 9.90 -22.14 -9.96
C PHE A 58 10.03 -21.82 -11.45
N ASP A 59 8.92 -21.86 -12.19
CA ASP A 59 8.85 -21.57 -13.62
C ASP A 59 8.44 -20.11 -13.87
N GLY A 60 8.35 -19.28 -12.82
CA GLY A 60 7.97 -17.88 -12.89
C GLY A 60 6.48 -17.65 -13.11
N ASN A 61 5.63 -18.68 -13.01
CA ASN A 61 4.19 -18.55 -13.19
C ASN A 61 3.53 -18.02 -11.91
N PHE A 62 2.46 -17.27 -12.06
CA PHE A 62 1.59 -16.86 -10.96
C PHE A 62 0.12 -17.09 -11.29
N GLN A 63 -0.69 -17.24 -10.24
CA GLN A 63 -2.14 -17.27 -10.32
C GLN A 63 -2.71 -16.46 -9.15
N ILE A 64 -3.55 -15.46 -9.47
CA ILE A 64 -4.18 -14.59 -8.48
C ILE A 64 -5.62 -14.28 -8.87
N GLN A 65 -6.50 -14.18 -7.89
CA GLN A 65 -7.88 -13.73 -8.09
C GLN A 65 -7.94 -12.21 -7.92
N ALA A 66 -8.38 -11.53 -8.96
CA ALA A 66 -8.47 -10.08 -8.99
C ALA A 66 -9.62 -9.61 -9.89
N SER A 67 -10.21 -8.46 -9.57
CA SER A 67 -11.25 -7.84 -10.38
C SER A 67 -10.65 -7.14 -11.61
N GLU A 68 -11.45 -7.03 -12.67
CA GLU A 68 -11.08 -6.24 -13.84
C GLU A 68 -10.88 -4.76 -13.44
N GLY A 69 -9.81 -4.12 -13.93
CA GLY A 69 -9.42 -2.76 -13.55
C GLY A 69 -8.59 -2.66 -12.27
N ALA A 70 -8.39 -3.76 -11.54
CA ALA A 70 -7.45 -3.76 -10.41
C ALA A 70 -6.00 -3.68 -10.91
N VAL A 71 -5.11 -3.10 -10.11
CA VAL A 71 -3.68 -2.97 -10.43
C VAL A 71 -2.90 -4.02 -9.67
N LEU A 72 -2.12 -4.83 -10.38
CA LEU A 72 -1.18 -5.78 -9.79
C LEU A 72 0.18 -5.12 -9.62
N VAL A 73 0.75 -5.23 -8.43
CA VAL A 73 2.08 -4.74 -8.10
C VAL A 73 3.02 -5.94 -8.01
N PHE A 74 4.05 -5.94 -8.84
CA PHE A 74 5.10 -6.94 -8.87
C PHE A 74 6.32 -6.37 -8.17
N SER A 75 6.82 -7.08 -7.16
CA SER A 75 7.97 -6.68 -6.36
C SER A 75 8.90 -7.86 -6.14
N TYR A 76 10.20 -7.61 -6.30
CA TYR A 76 11.24 -8.61 -6.09
C TYR A 76 12.52 -7.91 -5.61
N VAL A 77 13.32 -8.61 -4.81
CA VAL A 77 14.54 -8.03 -4.23
C VAL A 77 15.56 -7.76 -5.34
N GLY A 78 16.02 -6.51 -5.45
CA GLY A 78 16.98 -6.09 -6.47
C GLY A 78 16.37 -5.75 -7.84
N MET A 79 15.03 -5.79 -7.98
CA MET A 79 14.33 -5.44 -9.21
C MET A 79 13.39 -4.25 -8.98
N LYS A 80 13.15 -3.48 -10.03
CA LYS A 80 12.25 -2.34 -9.98
C LYS A 80 10.80 -2.83 -9.82
N SER A 81 10.08 -2.22 -8.88
CA SER A 81 8.66 -2.54 -8.69
C SER A 81 7.82 -2.05 -9.87
N ILE A 82 6.98 -2.91 -10.43
CA ILE A 82 6.13 -2.62 -11.60
C ILE A 82 4.67 -2.72 -11.19
N SER A 83 3.86 -1.78 -11.66
CA SER A 83 2.40 -1.78 -11.48
C SER A 83 1.72 -2.01 -12.81
N GLN A 84 0.98 -3.10 -12.95
CA GLN A 84 0.28 -3.49 -14.18
C GLN A 84 -1.23 -3.52 -13.93
N PRO A 85 -2.03 -2.70 -14.63
CA PRO A 85 -3.49 -2.80 -14.58
C PRO A 85 -3.97 -4.07 -15.28
N ILE A 86 -4.92 -4.77 -14.65
CA ILE A 86 -5.62 -5.92 -15.23
C ILE A 86 -6.68 -5.39 -16.20
N THR A 87 -6.54 -5.80 -17.45
CA THR A 87 -7.50 -5.58 -18.53
C THR A 87 -8.38 -6.84 -18.72
N GLY A 88 -9.23 -6.85 -19.75
CA GLY A 88 -10.07 -7.99 -20.10
C GLY A 88 -9.32 -9.30 -20.45
N ALA A 89 -7.98 -9.29 -20.56
CA ALA A 89 -7.18 -10.51 -20.73
C ALA A 89 -7.03 -11.31 -19.42
N ASN A 90 -6.86 -12.64 -19.54
CA ASN A 90 -6.64 -13.54 -18.40
C ASN A 90 -5.16 -13.86 -18.17
N THR A 91 -4.36 -13.79 -19.23
CA THR A 91 -2.96 -14.20 -19.23
C THR A 91 -2.06 -13.00 -19.47
N TYR A 92 -1.05 -12.80 -18.62
CA TYR A 92 -0.09 -11.70 -18.73
C TYR A 92 1.35 -12.23 -18.72
N SER A 93 2.20 -11.65 -19.55
CA SER A 93 3.65 -11.88 -19.49
C SER A 93 4.30 -10.58 -19.06
N ILE A 94 4.94 -10.60 -17.90
CA ILE A 94 5.53 -9.43 -17.25
C ILE A 94 7.05 -9.60 -17.27
N THR A 95 7.75 -8.59 -17.75
CA THR A 95 9.21 -8.54 -17.70
C THR A 95 9.62 -7.51 -16.65
N MET A 96 10.35 -7.95 -15.63
CA MET A 96 10.87 -7.06 -14.59
C MET A 96 12.22 -6.49 -15.04
N GLU A 97 12.47 -5.23 -14.69
CA GLU A 97 13.75 -4.57 -14.93
C GLU A 97 14.60 -4.60 -13.65
N GLU A 98 15.91 -4.74 -13.81
CA GLU A 98 16.86 -4.62 -12.69
C GLU A 98 16.81 -3.21 -12.10
N ASP A 99 16.80 -3.12 -10.77
CA ASP A 99 16.86 -1.83 -10.10
C ASP A 99 18.31 -1.34 -10.07
N SER A 100 18.74 -0.67 -11.13
CA SER A 100 20.06 -0.03 -11.20
C SER A 100 20.18 1.21 -10.29
N ALA A 101 19.13 1.57 -9.53
CA ALA A 101 19.09 2.76 -8.65
C ALA A 101 19.34 2.45 -7.17
N VAL A 102 20.04 1.35 -6.84
CA VAL A 102 20.46 1.02 -5.45
C VAL A 102 21.51 1.99 -4.86
N LEU A 103 21.83 3.09 -5.55
CA LEU A 103 22.66 4.17 -5.04
C LEU A 103 22.01 5.53 -5.28
N ASP A 104 21.08 5.90 -4.40
CA ASP A 104 20.96 7.26 -3.88
C ASP A 104 20.16 7.26 -2.57
N GLU A 105 20.92 7.22 -1.48
CA GLU A 105 20.70 8.06 -0.30
C GLU A 105 19.25 8.22 0.19
N VAL A 106 18.76 7.24 0.94
CA VAL A 106 17.83 7.57 2.05
C VAL A 106 18.67 7.71 3.31
N VAL A 107 19.43 8.80 3.40
CA VAL A 107 19.77 9.34 4.72
C VAL A 107 18.50 10.01 5.22
N LEU A 108 17.71 9.25 5.96
CA LEU A 108 16.69 9.82 6.82
C LEU A 108 17.42 10.50 8.00
N VAL A 109 18.04 11.67 7.77
CA VAL A 109 18.31 12.58 8.88
C VAL A 109 16.95 13.10 9.30
N GLY A 110 16.32 12.38 10.23
CA GLY A 110 15.20 12.93 10.97
C GLY A 110 15.68 14.23 11.61
N TYR A 111 15.34 15.36 11.00
CA TYR A 111 15.35 16.64 11.69
C TYR A 111 14.31 16.53 12.80
N GLY A 112 14.74 16.02 13.95
CA GLY A 112 14.04 16.25 15.19
C GLY A 112 13.88 17.76 15.30
N THR A 113 12.65 18.23 15.18
CA THR A 113 12.31 19.62 15.44
C THR A 113 12.63 19.86 16.91
N GLN A 114 13.87 20.27 17.20
CA GLN A 114 14.23 20.79 18.50
C GLN A 114 13.49 22.12 18.67
N LYS A 115 12.25 22.03 19.16
CA LYS A 115 11.59 23.16 19.81
C LYS A 115 12.33 23.39 21.12
N LYS A 116 13.47 24.09 21.06
CA LYS A 116 14.18 24.53 22.26
C LYS A 116 13.33 25.62 22.91
N ILE A 117 12.56 25.18 23.89
CA ILE A 117 11.83 25.99 24.86
C ILE A 117 12.77 27.09 25.38
N LYS A 118 12.34 28.35 25.30
CA LYS A 118 13.08 29.47 25.90
C LYS A 118 13.27 29.18 27.39
N HIS A 119 14.51 28.95 27.81
CA HIS A 119 14.86 28.87 29.21
C HIS A 119 14.59 30.24 29.85
N HIS A 120 13.46 30.37 30.54
CA HIS A 120 13.35 31.30 31.65
C HIS A 120 14.20 30.74 32.78
N HIS A 121 15.44 31.24 32.86
CA HIS A 121 16.32 30.97 33.98
C HIS A 121 15.77 31.71 35.21
N CYS A 122 14.86 31.08 35.95
CA CYS A 122 14.61 31.48 37.34
C CYS A 122 15.80 31.03 38.17
N ARG A 123 16.68 31.97 38.55
CA ARG A 123 17.71 31.69 39.55
C ARG A 123 17.01 31.45 40.87
N CYS A 124 17.12 30.22 41.39
CA CYS A 124 16.76 29.90 42.76
C CYS A 124 17.58 30.79 43.71
N TYR A 125 16.88 31.57 44.53
CA TYR A 125 17.42 32.37 45.61
C TYR A 125 17.82 31.42 46.75
N ASN A 126 19.10 31.30 47.06
CA ASN A 126 19.57 30.70 48.30
C ASN A 126 20.33 31.77 49.08
N GLY A 127 19.76 32.10 50.24
CA GLY A 127 20.16 33.23 51.06
C GLY A 127 21.60 33.12 51.56
N HIS A 128 22.35 34.21 51.38
CA HIS A 128 23.52 34.53 52.17
C HIS A 128 23.51 36.02 52.52
N ARG A 129 23.19 36.26 53.80
CA ARG A 129 23.58 37.36 54.71
C ARG A 129 24.23 38.62 54.12
N ASN A 130 23.61 39.76 54.47
CA ASN A 130 24.17 41.09 54.75
C ASN A 130 25.03 41.78 53.67
N PHE A 131 24.48 42.79 52.98
CA PHE A 131 25.23 44.03 52.71
C PHE A 131 24.31 45.22 52.31
N LYS A 132 24.16 46.16 53.25
CA LYS A 132 24.06 47.62 53.15
C LYS A 132 23.38 48.29 51.94
N SER A 133 22.19 48.85 52.23
CA SER A 133 21.77 50.26 52.03
C SER A 133 22.31 51.06 50.84
N ALA A 134 21.41 51.52 49.96
CA ALA A 134 21.47 52.84 49.36
C ALA A 134 20.06 53.27 48.89
N THR A 135 19.47 54.19 49.64
CA THR A 135 18.38 55.08 49.23
C THR A 135 18.88 55.98 48.10
N TYR A 136 18.05 56.27 47.09
CA TYR A 136 18.28 57.46 46.27
C TYR A 136 16.97 58.14 45.91
N GLN A 137 17.03 59.47 46.03
CA GLN A 137 16.05 60.49 45.69
C GLN A 137 15.84 60.60 44.18
#